data_AF-A0AA96Q8P5-F1
#
_entry.id   AF-A0AA96Q8P5-F1
#
_cell.length_a   1.000
_cell.length_b   1.000
_cell.length_c   1.000
_cell.angle_alpha   90.00
_cell.angle_beta   90.00
_cell.angle_gamma   90.00
#
_symmetry.space_group_name_H-M   'P 1'
#
loop_
_entity.id
_entity.type
_entity.pdbx_description
1 polymer ?
#
loop_
_entity_poly.entity_id
_entity_poly.type
_entity_poly.pdbx_seq_one_letter_code
_entity_poly.pdbx_strand_id
1 'polypeptide(L)'
;MNMAQSTRYGRHWKRKPGGICNEIRWNALWDVGAVCRFLSKAADRNPYSWNMEFYEYPDGSGYEGRFTKCGICVLMEELGLYDLPPALCHLDYTMSEAGGVTEFVRQYTLASGGPYCDCGYKKKG
;
A
#
# COMPACT_ATOMS: atom_id res chain seq x y z
N MET A 1 -21.35 8.87 -6.43
CA MET A 1 -19.87 9.00 -6.44
C MET A 1 -19.30 7.69 -6.97
N ASN A 2 -18.87 7.68 -8.23
CA ASN A 2 -18.38 6.47 -8.89
C ASN A 2 -16.89 6.32 -8.53
N MET A 3 -16.59 5.56 -7.48
CA MET A 3 -15.21 5.33 -7.05
C MET A 3 -14.52 4.47 -8.11
N ALA A 4 -13.37 4.93 -8.59
CA ALA A 4 -12.48 4.14 -9.44
C ALA A 4 -12.19 2.79 -8.76
N GLN A 5 -12.16 1.72 -9.56
CA GLN A 5 -12.05 0.34 -9.08
C GLN A 5 -10.80 0.18 -8.19
N SER A 6 -11.03 -0.11 -6.91
CA SER A 6 -9.98 -0.42 -5.93
C SER A 6 -9.07 -1.51 -6.48
N THR A 7 -7.80 -1.21 -6.75
CA THR A 7 -6.84 -2.27 -7.09
C THR A 7 -6.25 -2.75 -5.78
N ARG A 8 -6.85 -3.80 -5.21
CA ARG A 8 -6.28 -4.47 -4.04
C ARG A 8 -4.97 -5.13 -4.46
N TYR A 9 -3.85 -4.50 -4.11
CA TYR A 9 -2.53 -5.10 -4.23
C TYR A 9 -2.45 -6.24 -3.22
N GLY A 10 -2.84 -7.43 -3.66
CA GLY A 10 -2.74 -8.66 -2.87
C GLY A 10 -3.71 -9.78 -3.23
N ARG A 11 -4.89 -9.52 -3.82
CA ARG A 11 -5.86 -10.63 -4.07
C ARG A 11 -6.47 -10.73 -5.45
N HIS A 12 -6.30 -9.76 -6.34
CA HIS A 12 -6.80 -9.88 -7.70
C HIS A 12 -5.98 -9.00 -8.65
N TRP A 13 -4.97 -9.59 -9.30
CA TRP A 13 -4.29 -8.94 -10.43
C TRP A 13 -5.30 -8.80 -11.58
N LYS A 14 -5.94 -7.62 -11.72
CA LYS A 14 -6.61 -7.24 -12.97
C LYS A 14 -5.52 -6.79 -13.93
N ARG A 15 -5.22 -7.61 -14.94
CA ARG A 15 -4.32 -7.28 -16.06
C ARG A 15 -4.75 -5.93 -16.66
N LYS A 16 -3.95 -4.88 -16.50
CA LYS A 16 -4.05 -3.68 -17.35
C LYS A 16 -3.19 -3.91 -18.59
N PRO A 17 -3.71 -3.75 -19.82
CA PRO A 17 -2.87 -3.74 -21.01
C PRO A 17 -1.86 -2.58 -20.92
N GLY A 18 -0.57 -2.87 -21.03
CA GLY A 18 0.51 -1.86 -21.11
C GLY A 18 1.37 -1.66 -19.85
N GLY A 19 1.18 -2.45 -18.78
CA GLY A 19 2.08 -2.42 -17.61
C GLY A 19 3.34 -3.26 -17.81
N ILE A 20 4.37 -3.02 -16.98
CA ILE A 20 5.70 -3.70 -16.95
C ILE A 20 5.65 -5.23 -17.07
N CYS A 21 4.54 -5.88 -16.68
CA CYS A 21 4.34 -7.33 -16.84
C CYS A 21 4.20 -7.80 -18.30
N ASN A 22 3.93 -6.91 -19.27
CA ASN A 22 3.63 -7.30 -20.64
C ASN A 22 4.86 -7.58 -21.52
N GLU A 23 6.08 -7.30 -21.05
CA GLU A 23 7.31 -7.45 -21.85
C GLU A 23 8.15 -8.70 -21.50
N ILE A 24 7.77 -9.44 -20.46
CA ILE A 24 8.49 -10.68 -20.10
C ILE A 24 7.98 -11.82 -20.99
N ARG A 25 8.72 -12.03 -22.09
CA ARG A 25 8.54 -13.13 -23.03
C ARG A 25 8.42 -14.47 -22.29
N TRP A 26 7.24 -15.07 -22.39
CA TRP A 26 6.81 -16.32 -21.76
C TRP A 26 7.63 -17.53 -22.23
N ASN A 27 8.75 -17.83 -21.57
CA ASN A 27 9.40 -19.13 -21.67
C ASN A 27 9.00 -19.99 -20.46
N ALA A 28 8.55 -21.22 -20.74
CA ALA A 28 7.87 -22.15 -19.85
C ALA A 28 8.68 -22.66 -18.62
N LEU A 29 9.81 -22.04 -18.28
CA LEU A 29 10.68 -22.41 -17.16
C LEU A 29 10.46 -21.56 -15.90
N TRP A 30 9.63 -20.51 -15.97
CA TRP A 30 9.26 -19.69 -14.81
C TRP A 30 7.76 -19.35 -14.87
N ASP A 31 6.90 -20.17 -14.25
CA ASP A 31 5.53 -19.73 -13.95
C ASP A 31 5.58 -18.66 -12.86
N VAL A 32 5.91 -17.43 -13.27
CA VAL A 32 5.93 -16.22 -12.43
C VAL A 32 4.59 -16.07 -11.71
N GLY A 33 3.48 -16.52 -12.31
CA GLY A 33 2.17 -16.54 -11.68
C GLY A 33 2.11 -17.46 -10.46
N ALA A 34 2.67 -18.67 -10.55
CA ALA A 34 2.78 -19.57 -9.40
C ALA A 34 3.71 -19.02 -8.32
N VAL A 35 4.85 -18.44 -8.71
CA VAL A 35 5.79 -17.80 -7.77
C VAL A 35 5.11 -16.64 -7.03
N CYS A 36 4.43 -15.73 -7.73
CA CYS A 36 3.71 -14.62 -7.12
C CYS A 36 2.57 -15.11 -6.18
N ARG A 37 1.82 -16.15 -6.57
CA ARG A 37 0.79 -16.74 -5.70
C ARG A 37 1.40 -17.35 -4.43
N PHE A 38 2.53 -18.04 -4.56
CA PHE A 38 3.25 -18.62 -3.42
C PHE A 38 3.77 -17.54 -2.48
N LEU A 39 4.40 -16.49 -3.02
CA LEU A 39 4.88 -15.34 -2.24
C LEU A 39 3.74 -14.61 -1.54
N SER A 40 2.59 -14.43 -2.21
CA SER A 40 1.40 -13.81 -1.59
C SER A 40 0.87 -14.66 -0.43
N LYS A 41 0.74 -15.99 -0.62
CA LYS A 41 0.35 -16.91 0.46
C LYS A 41 1.35 -16.91 1.61
N ALA A 42 2.65 -16.76 1.31
CA ALA A 42 3.68 -16.64 2.33
C ALA A 42 3.56 -15.32 3.11
N ALA A 43 3.31 -14.20 2.43
CA ALA A 43 3.07 -12.90 3.04
C ALA A 43 1.82 -12.89 3.94
N ASP A 44 0.75 -13.58 3.53
CA ASP A 44 -0.50 -13.69 4.31
C ASP A 44 -0.31 -14.44 5.65
N ARG A 45 0.74 -15.27 5.77
CA ARG A 45 1.06 -15.99 7.02
C ARG A 45 1.80 -15.12 8.05
N ASN A 46 2.40 -14.00 7.63
CA ASN A 46 3.09 -13.12 8.55
C ASN A 46 2.05 -12.26 9.31
N PRO A 47 1.94 -12.36 10.65
CA PRO A 47 0.96 -11.59 11.42
C PRO A 47 1.17 -10.07 11.28
N TYR A 48 2.40 -9.63 11.02
CA TYR A 48 2.77 -8.23 10.78
C TYR A 48 2.65 -7.82 9.32
N SER A 49 2.09 -8.65 8.45
CA SER A 49 1.83 -8.28 7.06
C SER A 49 0.75 -7.21 6.96
N TRP A 50 0.96 -6.25 6.06
CA TRP A 50 0.08 -5.13 5.81
C TRP A 50 -0.79 -5.47 4.61
N ASN A 51 -2.03 -5.00 4.60
CA ASN A 51 -2.86 -5.05 3.41
C ASN A 51 -2.82 -3.70 2.69
N MET A 52 -2.87 -3.69 1.36
CA MET A 52 -2.86 -2.43 0.60
C MET A 52 -3.95 -2.46 -0.46
N GLU A 53 -4.77 -1.43 -0.47
CA GLU A 53 -5.67 -1.08 -1.56
C GLU A 53 -5.18 0.21 -2.21
N PHE A 54 -4.98 0.17 -3.53
CA PHE A 54 -4.49 1.30 -4.29
C PHE A 54 -5.65 2.01 -5.00
N TYR A 55 -5.68 3.34 -4.85
CA TYR A 55 -6.67 4.23 -5.43
C TYR A 55 -5.98 5.36 -6.17
N GLU A 56 -6.32 5.57 -7.45
CA GLU A 56 -5.86 6.75 -8.19
C GLU A 56 -6.86 7.90 -7.97
N TYR A 57 -6.37 9.13 -7.77
CA TYR A 57 -7.26 10.28 -7.69
C TYR A 57 -7.87 10.55 -9.08
N PRO A 58 -9.20 10.72 -9.21
CA PRO A 58 -9.87 10.86 -10.51
C PRO A 58 -9.41 12.05 -11.36
N ASP A 59 -8.90 13.10 -10.71
CA ASP A 59 -8.33 14.29 -11.34
C ASP A 59 -6.90 14.09 -11.86
N GLY A 60 -6.32 12.89 -11.65
CA GLY A 60 -4.95 12.59 -12.04
C GLY A 60 -3.89 13.25 -11.15
N SER A 61 -4.30 13.88 -10.05
CA SER A 61 -3.41 14.61 -9.14
C SER A 61 -2.45 13.69 -8.38
N GLY A 62 -2.67 12.37 -8.38
CA GLY A 62 -1.87 11.43 -7.61
C GLY A 62 -2.60 10.15 -7.28
N TYR A 63 -2.25 9.54 -6.15
CA TYR A 63 -2.84 8.28 -5.68
C TYR A 63 -2.88 8.20 -4.15
N GLU A 64 -3.66 7.25 -3.63
CA GLU A 64 -3.75 6.89 -2.22
C GLU A 64 -3.57 5.38 -2.05
N GLY A 65 -2.67 4.99 -1.15
CA GLY A 65 -2.62 3.65 -0.59
C GLY A 65 -3.45 3.59 0.69
N ARG A 66 -4.38 2.64 0.78
CA ARG A 66 -5.23 2.43 1.95
C ARG A 66 -4.95 1.08 2.61
N PHE A 67 -4.77 1.11 3.93
CA PHE A 67 -4.40 -0.04 4.75
C PHE A 67 -5.44 -0.21 5.86
N THR A 68 -6.18 -1.32 5.86
CA THR A 68 -7.08 -1.70 6.97
C THR A 68 -6.39 -2.60 8.00
N LYS A 69 -5.15 -3.02 7.72
CA LYS A 69 -4.25 -3.73 8.65
C LYS A 69 -2.85 -3.14 8.52
N CYS A 70 -2.32 -2.63 9.63
CA CYS A 70 -0.97 -2.08 9.73
C CYS A 70 -0.09 -2.98 10.60
N GLY A 71 0.98 -3.53 10.02
CA GLY A 71 1.91 -4.39 10.76
C GLY A 71 2.68 -3.67 11.87
N ILE A 72 2.95 -2.37 11.74
CA ILE A 72 3.55 -1.57 12.82
C ILE A 72 2.62 -1.51 14.03
N CYS A 73 1.31 -1.29 13.81
CA CYS A 73 0.35 -1.25 14.92
C CYS A 73 0.31 -2.60 15.66
N VAL A 74 0.23 -3.71 14.92
CA VAL A 74 0.24 -5.07 15.50
C VAL A 74 1.52 -5.31 16.30
N LEU A 75 2.69 -5.03 15.71
CA LEU A 75 3.97 -5.26 16.37
C LEU A 75 4.15 -4.40 17.63
N MET A 76 3.79 -3.12 17.56
CA MET A 76 3.97 -2.21 18.70
C MET A 76 2.99 -2.51 19.84
N GLU A 77 1.80 -3.03 19.53
CA GLU A 77 0.86 -3.52 20.54
C GLU A 77 1.42 -4.74 21.28
N GLU A 78 1.93 -5.73 20.55
CA GLU A 78 2.54 -6.93 21.15
C GLU A 78 3.76 -6.61 22.03
N LEU A 79 4.52 -5.58 21.68
CA LEU A 79 5.66 -5.11 22.45
C LEU A 79 5.29 -4.18 23.62
N GLY A 80 4.01 -3.79 23.76
CA GLY A 80 3.55 -2.85 24.78
C GLY A 80 4.02 -1.41 24.56
N LEU A 81 4.28 -1.01 23.31
CA LEU A 81 4.83 0.28 22.89
C LEU A 81 3.87 1.06 21.98
N TYR A 82 2.56 0.92 22.19
CA TYR A 82 1.53 1.51 21.31
C TYR A 82 1.47 3.05 21.32
N ASP A 83 2.26 3.71 22.16
CA ASP A 83 2.44 5.16 22.13
C ASP A 83 3.34 5.64 20.97
N LEU A 84 4.12 4.74 20.36
CA LEU A 84 5.08 5.06 19.27
C LEU A 84 4.50 5.11 17.85
N PRO A 85 3.53 4.26 17.43
CA PRO A 85 2.96 4.28 16.10
C PRO A 85 2.54 5.65 15.55
N PRO A 86 1.93 6.57 16.32
CA PRO A 86 1.63 7.92 15.82
C PRO A 86 2.88 8.69 15.37
N ALA A 87 3.99 8.58 16.10
CA ALA A 87 5.26 9.19 15.73
C ALA A 87 5.87 8.52 14.49
N LEU A 88 5.78 7.19 14.39
CA LEU A 88 6.23 6.44 13.21
C LEU A 88 5.43 6.81 11.96
N CYS A 89 4.12 7.02 12.08
CA CYS A 89 3.29 7.51 10.99
C CYS A 89 3.74 8.90 10.52
N HIS A 90 4.18 9.77 11.43
CA HIS A 90 4.63 11.12 11.07
C HIS A 90 5.92 11.11 10.22
N LEU A 91 6.73 10.05 10.28
CA LEU A 91 7.92 9.90 9.45
C LEU A 91 7.60 9.93 7.95
N ASP A 92 6.40 9.51 7.55
CA ASP A 92 5.99 9.47 6.14
C ASP A 92 5.99 10.87 5.49
N TYR A 93 5.68 11.92 6.26
CA TYR A 93 5.76 13.31 5.77
C TYR A 93 7.18 13.68 5.38
N THR A 94 8.15 13.42 6.26
CA THR A 94 9.57 13.69 6.00
C THR A 94 10.11 12.84 4.86
N MET A 95 9.72 11.57 4.78
CA MET A 95 10.10 10.69 3.67
C MET A 95 9.58 11.20 2.33
N SER A 96 8.33 11.67 2.27
CA SER A 96 7.76 12.24 1.05
C SER A 96 8.40 13.59 0.68
N GLU A 97 8.65 14.45 1.68
CA GLU A 97 9.32 15.73 1.49
C GLU A 97 10.72 15.53 0.89
N ALA A 98 11.51 14.62 1.47
CA ALA A 98 12.84 14.26 0.96
C ALA A 98 12.78 13.70 -0.47
N GLY A 99 11.69 13.02 -0.84
CA GLY A 99 11.45 12.55 -2.20
C GLY A 99 11.20 13.68 -3.21
N GLY A 100 10.76 14.86 -2.77
CA GLY A 100 10.67 16.07 -3.58
C GLY A 100 9.61 16.09 -4.69
N VAL A 101 9.05 14.95 -5.09
CA VAL A 101 8.13 14.81 -6.24
C VAL A 101 6.64 14.92 -5.90
N THR A 102 6.29 14.67 -4.63
CA THR A 102 4.91 14.60 -4.18
C THR A 102 4.72 15.34 -2.86
N GLU A 103 3.50 15.78 -2.60
CA GLU A 103 2.99 16.22 -1.31
C GLU A 103 2.24 15.06 -0.66
N PHE A 104 2.65 14.69 0.55
CA PHE A 104 1.99 13.65 1.32
C PHE A 104 0.74 14.19 2.00
N VAL A 105 -0.38 13.50 1.82
CA VAL A 105 -1.65 13.81 2.48
C VAL A 105 -2.14 12.60 3.23
N ARG A 106 -2.60 12.82 4.46
CA ARG A 106 -3.15 11.78 5.31
C ARG A 106 -4.27 12.35 6.17
N GLN A 107 -5.38 11.62 6.23
CA GLN A 107 -6.55 11.94 7.04
C GLN A 107 -6.69 11.00 8.23
N TYR A 108 -6.45 9.70 8.04
CA TYR A 108 -6.64 8.68 9.05
C TYR A 108 -5.40 7.82 9.26
N THR A 109 -5.24 7.36 10.50
CA THR A 109 -4.34 6.27 10.87
C THR A 109 -5.08 5.32 11.79
N LEU A 110 -4.80 4.03 11.66
CA LEU A 110 -5.23 3.03 12.65
C LEU A 110 -4.63 3.34 14.03
N ALA A 111 -3.39 3.84 14.07
CA ALA A 111 -2.68 4.26 15.29
C ALA A 111 -3.43 5.34 16.09
N SER A 112 -4.22 6.20 15.45
CA SER A 112 -5.03 7.23 16.09
C SER A 112 -6.52 6.87 16.19
N GLY A 113 -6.88 5.59 15.99
CA GLY A 113 -8.26 5.10 16.08
C GLY A 113 -9.11 5.34 14.84
N GLY A 114 -8.50 5.69 13.70
CA GLY A 114 -9.19 5.85 12.42
C GLY A 114 -9.65 4.52 11.82
N PRO A 115 -10.55 4.55 10.81
CA PRO A 115 -11.09 3.34 10.18
C PRO A 115 -10.07 2.60 9.28
N TYR A 116 -9.00 3.27 8.87
CA TYR A 116 -7.89 2.75 8.07
C TYR A 116 -6.69 3.71 8.20
N CYS A 117 -5.52 3.31 7.70
CA CYS A 117 -4.44 4.24 7.37
C CYS A 117 -4.55 4.63 5.89
N ASP A 118 -4.53 5.92 5.60
CA ASP A 118 -4.30 6.41 4.24
C ASP A 118 -2.90 7.02 4.09
N CYS A 119 -2.33 6.74 2.92
CA CYS A 119 -1.06 7.27 2.46
C CYS A 119 -1.31 7.89 1.09
N GLY A 120 -1.72 9.15 1.07
CA GLY A 120 -1.98 9.91 -0.15
C GLY A 120 -0.72 10.61 -0.65
N TYR A 121 -0.48 10.57 -1.95
CA TYR A 121 0.63 11.24 -2.61
C TYR A 121 0.07 12.06 -3.76
N LYS A 122 0.10 13.38 -3.62
CA LYS A 122 -0.28 14.33 -4.68
C LYS A 122 0.96 14.83 -5.40
N LYS A 123 0.92 14.89 -6.72
CA LYS A 123 2.00 15.47 -7.53
C LYS A 123 2.16 16.94 -7.18
N LYS A 124 3.39 17.39 -7.04
CA LYS A 124 3.68 18.83 -7.00
C LYS A 124 3.51 19.41 -8.41
N GLY A 125 2.89 20.59 -8.49
CA GLY A 125 2.70 21.34 -9.73
C GLY A 125 3.99 21.97 -10.24
#